data_AF-A0A2P1JP97-F1
#
_entry.id   AF-A0A2P1JP97-F1
#
_cell.length_a   1.000
_cell.length_b   1.000
_cell.length_c   1.000
_cell.angle_alpha   90.00
_cell.angle_beta   90.00
_cell.angle_gamma   90.00
#
_symmetry.space_group_name_H-M   'P 1'
#
loop_
_entity.id
_entity.type
_entity.pdbx_description
1 polymer ?
#
loop_
_entity_poly.entity_id
_entity_poly.type
_entity_poly.pdbx_seq_one_letter_code
_entity_poly.pdbx_strand_id
1 'polypeptide(L)'
;PLKLKYDPANSLDILNNGHSFQVTFVDDTDSSTLRDGPISGIYRLKQFHFHWGASDDKGSEHTVAGKKYPAELHLVHWNTKYANFGEAASKPDGLAVVGVFLQIGGDNASLQKVLDALNAIKAKGKQTSFTGFDPTTLLPSCLDYWTYDGSLTTPPLLESVTWIVCKEPISVSSKQMAKFRSL
;
A
#
# COMPACT_ATOMS: atom_id res chain seq x y z
N PRO A 1 -8.64 -4.11 -18.21
CA PRO A 1 -7.31 -3.55 -17.84
C PRO A 1 -7.39 -2.86 -16.49
N LEU A 2 -6.42 -3.02 -15.58
CA LEU A 2 -6.42 -2.35 -14.28
C LEU A 2 -6.27 -0.83 -14.48
N LYS A 3 -7.11 -0.01 -13.85
CA LYS A 3 -7.03 1.46 -13.94
C LYS A 3 -6.86 2.08 -12.56
N LEU A 4 -5.73 2.75 -12.38
CA LEU A 4 -5.36 3.48 -11.17
C LEU A 4 -5.28 4.97 -11.52
N LYS A 5 -5.98 5.80 -10.75
CA LYS A 5 -5.92 7.26 -10.87
C LYS A 5 -5.79 7.82 -9.46
N TYR A 6 -4.72 8.56 -9.18
CA TYR A 6 -4.51 9.14 -7.86
C TYR A 6 -4.28 10.65 -7.98
N ASP A 7 -4.85 11.41 -7.04
CA ASP A 7 -4.64 12.84 -6.91
C ASP A 7 -3.63 13.10 -5.77
N PRO A 8 -2.44 13.66 -6.06
CA PRO A 8 -1.44 13.94 -5.03
C PRO A 8 -1.93 14.90 -3.94
N ALA A 9 -2.94 15.72 -4.22
CA ALA A 9 -3.54 16.62 -3.24
C ALA A 9 -4.31 15.88 -2.13
N ASN A 10 -4.67 14.61 -2.35
CA ASN A 10 -5.43 13.84 -1.38
C ASN A 10 -4.58 13.30 -0.23
N SER A 11 -3.24 13.27 -0.31
CA SER A 11 -2.44 12.75 0.79
C SER A 11 -2.50 13.69 2.00
N LEU A 12 -2.72 13.15 3.20
CA LEU A 12 -3.00 13.91 4.41
C LEU A 12 -1.83 13.88 5.39
N ASP A 13 -1.54 12.69 5.90
CA ASP A 13 -0.62 12.47 6.99
C ASP A 13 0.11 11.14 6.86
N ILE A 14 1.17 11.01 7.62
CA ILE A 14 1.87 9.75 7.85
C ILE A 14 1.90 9.48 9.36
N LEU A 15 1.46 8.29 9.76
CA LEU A 15 1.33 7.85 11.14
C LEU A 15 2.11 6.55 11.36
N ASN A 16 2.92 6.46 12.40
CA ASN A 16 3.39 5.18 12.92
C ASN A 16 2.32 4.62 13.88
N ASN A 17 1.62 3.58 13.45
CA ASN A 17 0.54 2.98 14.25
C ASN A 17 1.06 1.87 15.20
N GLY A 18 2.37 1.60 15.21
CA GLY A 18 3.01 0.54 15.99
C GLY A 18 3.02 -0.84 15.32
N HIS A 19 2.43 -0.96 14.13
CA HIS A 19 2.47 -2.17 13.29
C HIS A 19 3.16 -1.90 11.94
N SER A 20 2.94 -0.70 11.40
CA SER A 20 3.63 -0.12 10.24
C SER A 20 3.63 1.40 10.40
N PHE A 21 4.22 2.12 9.44
CA PHE A 21 3.71 3.45 9.12
C PHE A 21 2.59 3.37 8.07
N GLN A 22 1.66 4.31 8.12
CA GLN A 22 0.53 4.40 7.20
C GLN A 22 0.44 5.84 6.68
N VAL A 23 0.26 6.00 5.37
CA VAL A 23 -0.09 7.29 4.76
C VAL A 23 -1.59 7.30 4.46
N THR A 24 -2.30 8.30 4.98
CA THR A 24 -3.76 8.43 4.86
C THR A 24 -4.13 9.37 3.72
N PHE A 25 -5.21 9.07 3.00
CA PHE A 25 -5.73 9.90 1.91
C PHE A 25 -7.17 10.35 2.18
N VAL A 26 -7.54 11.51 1.62
CA VAL A 26 -8.93 11.95 1.48
C VAL A 26 -9.68 10.99 0.56
N ASP A 27 -10.81 10.48 1.03
CA ASP A 27 -11.65 9.49 0.37
C ASP A 27 -13.15 9.87 0.30
N ASP A 28 -13.45 11.17 0.37
CA ASP A 28 -14.81 11.72 0.28
C ASP A 28 -15.36 11.78 -1.17
N THR A 29 -14.47 11.76 -2.16
CA THR A 29 -14.76 11.88 -3.60
C THR A 29 -14.01 10.84 -4.42
N ASP A 30 -14.42 10.64 -5.69
CA ASP A 30 -13.80 9.69 -6.63
C ASP A 30 -12.55 10.27 -7.32
N SER A 31 -11.75 11.07 -6.60
CA SER A 31 -10.54 11.73 -7.11
C SER A 31 -9.33 10.78 -7.14
N SER A 32 -9.21 9.89 -6.14
CA SER A 32 -8.19 8.84 -6.06
C SER A 32 -8.83 7.45 -6.03
N THR A 33 -8.79 6.73 -7.15
CA THR A 33 -9.57 5.51 -7.39
C THR A 33 -8.83 4.39 -8.10
N LEU A 34 -9.28 3.17 -7.81
CA LEU A 34 -9.02 1.94 -8.52
C LEU A 34 -10.32 1.50 -9.22
N ARG A 35 -10.23 1.14 -10.51
CA ARG A 35 -11.34 0.66 -11.36
C ARG A 35 -10.88 -0.43 -12.31
N ASP A 36 -11.84 -1.18 -12.85
CA ASP A 36 -11.64 -2.26 -13.82
C ASP A 36 -10.70 -3.38 -13.30
N GLY A 37 -10.33 -4.34 -14.15
CA GLY A 37 -9.53 -5.50 -13.73
C GLY A 37 -10.42 -6.59 -13.10
N PRO A 38 -10.09 -7.12 -11.91
CA PRO A 38 -10.87 -8.17 -11.26
C PRO A 38 -12.03 -7.64 -10.41
N ILE A 39 -12.13 -6.31 -10.24
CA ILE A 39 -13.14 -5.68 -9.40
C ILE A 39 -14.31 -5.13 -10.23
N SER A 40 -15.46 -4.94 -9.59
CA SER A 40 -16.63 -4.27 -10.17
C SER A 40 -16.96 -3.00 -9.39
N GLY A 41 -17.07 -1.87 -10.10
CA GLY A 41 -17.37 -0.57 -9.51
C GLY A 41 -16.13 0.30 -9.32
N ILE A 42 -16.23 1.22 -8.36
CA ILE A 42 -15.19 2.22 -8.06
C ILE A 42 -14.71 1.98 -6.63
N TYR A 43 -13.40 1.90 -6.45
CA TYR A 43 -12.79 1.74 -5.13
C TYR A 43 -11.92 2.95 -4.82
N ARG A 44 -12.17 3.64 -3.72
CA ARG A 44 -11.40 4.82 -3.31
C ARG A 44 -10.18 4.43 -2.51
N LEU A 45 -9.03 5.04 -2.81
CA LEU A 45 -7.81 4.86 -2.03
C LEU A 45 -8.02 5.43 -0.62
N LYS A 46 -7.85 4.58 0.40
CA LYS A 46 -7.94 5.01 1.81
C LYS A 46 -6.57 5.37 2.37
N GLN A 47 -5.61 4.47 2.14
CA GLN A 47 -4.29 4.53 2.73
C GLN A 47 -3.33 3.64 1.95
N PHE A 48 -2.03 3.85 2.17
CA PHE A 48 -1.05 2.79 1.95
C PHE A 48 -0.17 2.58 3.17
N HIS A 49 0.41 1.38 3.24
CA HIS A 49 1.41 0.99 4.24
C HIS A 49 2.35 -0.05 3.65
N PHE A 50 3.38 -0.44 4.41
CA PHE A 50 4.35 -1.44 3.99
C PHE A 50 4.48 -2.54 5.04
N HIS A 51 4.79 -3.74 4.57
CA HIS A 51 5.33 -4.81 5.39
C HIS A 51 6.80 -4.97 5.03
N TRP A 52 7.68 -5.11 6.02
CA TRP A 52 9.11 -5.31 5.78
C TRP A 52 9.73 -6.23 6.83
N GLY A 53 10.84 -6.87 6.46
CA GLY A 53 11.55 -7.78 7.34
C GLY A 53 12.83 -7.18 7.91
N ALA A 54 13.41 -7.90 8.86
CA ALA A 54 14.67 -7.54 9.51
C ALA A 54 15.90 -7.62 8.58
N SER A 55 15.79 -8.32 7.45
CA SER A 55 16.88 -8.57 6.49
C SER A 55 16.37 -8.56 5.06
N ASP A 56 17.26 -8.47 4.08
CA ASP A 56 16.89 -8.23 2.68
C ASP A 56 16.25 -9.45 1.97
N ASP A 57 16.33 -10.63 2.59
CA ASP A 57 15.80 -11.92 2.10
C ASP A 57 14.37 -12.23 2.58
N LYS A 58 13.76 -11.37 3.41
CA LYS A 58 12.40 -11.56 3.95
C LYS A 58 11.70 -10.23 4.25
N GLY A 59 10.36 -10.25 4.24
CA GLY A 59 9.56 -9.10 4.66
C GLY A 59 8.22 -8.96 3.96
N SER A 60 8.15 -9.36 2.70
CA SER A 60 6.87 -9.49 2.00
C SER A 60 5.98 -10.51 2.67
N GLU A 61 4.67 -10.28 2.57
CA GLU A 61 3.66 -11.22 3.06
C GLU A 61 3.39 -12.27 1.99
N HIS A 62 3.16 -11.83 0.75
CA HIS A 62 3.07 -12.72 -0.39
C HIS A 62 4.44 -13.28 -0.77
N THR A 63 4.40 -14.45 -1.41
CA THR A 63 5.58 -15.07 -2.03
C THR A 63 5.24 -15.54 -3.44
N VAL A 64 6.25 -15.56 -4.30
CA VAL A 64 6.13 -16.07 -5.67
C VAL A 64 7.02 -17.29 -5.79
N ALA A 65 6.42 -18.47 -5.95
CA ALA A 65 7.15 -19.75 -5.98
C ALA A 65 8.09 -19.93 -4.77
N GLY A 66 7.65 -19.52 -3.57
CA GLY A 66 8.43 -19.60 -2.33
C GLY A 66 9.47 -18.48 -2.14
N LYS A 67 9.73 -17.65 -3.14
CA LYS A 67 10.61 -16.48 -3.02
C LYS A 67 9.91 -15.37 -2.21
N LYS A 68 10.62 -14.87 -1.19
CA LYS A 68 10.26 -13.67 -0.43
C LYS A 68 10.99 -12.44 -0.95
N TYR A 69 10.42 -11.27 -0.65
CA TYR A 69 11.00 -9.96 -0.95
C TYR A 69 11.28 -9.21 0.36
N PRO A 70 12.21 -8.23 0.39
CA PRO A 70 12.55 -7.46 1.60
C PRO A 70 11.36 -6.66 2.16
N ALA A 71 10.43 -6.25 1.31
CA ALA A 71 9.21 -5.54 1.70
C ALA A 71 8.10 -5.68 0.64
N GLU A 72 6.90 -5.32 1.05
CA GLU A 72 5.70 -5.28 0.21
C GLU A 72 4.86 -4.05 0.58
N LEU A 73 4.50 -3.26 -0.43
CA LEU A 73 3.59 -2.12 -0.32
C LEU A 73 2.16 -2.61 -0.50
N HIS A 74 1.24 -2.13 0.33
CA HIS A 74 -0.20 -2.29 0.17
C HIS A 74 -0.89 -0.95 -0.03
N LEU A 75 -1.52 -0.76 -1.19
CA LEU A 75 -2.43 0.35 -1.46
C LEU A 75 -3.87 -0.13 -1.23
N VAL A 76 -4.50 0.35 -0.16
CA VAL A 76 -5.80 -0.15 0.30
C VAL A 76 -6.92 0.72 -0.20
N HIS A 77 -7.86 0.10 -0.90
CA HIS A 77 -9.04 0.77 -1.46
C HIS A 77 -10.33 0.16 -0.93
N TRP A 78 -11.41 0.93 -0.93
CA TRP A 78 -12.74 0.47 -0.51
C TRP A 78 -13.83 0.81 -1.53
N ASN A 79 -14.79 -0.10 -1.69
CA ASN A 79 -15.85 -0.03 -2.68
C ASN A 79 -16.87 1.06 -2.34
N THR A 80 -17.07 2.02 -3.25
CA THR A 80 -17.97 3.15 -3.05
C THR A 80 -19.45 2.79 -3.09
N LYS A 81 -19.80 1.53 -3.38
CA LYS A 81 -21.17 1.04 -3.22
C LYS A 81 -21.62 1.00 -1.75
N TYR A 82 -20.68 0.99 -0.80
CA TYR A 82 -20.94 1.05 0.63
C TYR A 82 -20.80 2.47 1.15
N ALA A 83 -21.36 2.79 2.32
CA ALA A 83 -21.39 4.17 2.81
C ALA A 83 -20.01 4.67 3.29
N ASN A 84 -19.15 3.78 3.76
CA ASN A 84 -17.81 4.10 4.27
C ASN A 84 -16.91 2.85 4.31
N PHE A 85 -15.62 3.09 4.57
CA PHE A 85 -14.61 2.03 4.70
C PHE A 85 -14.99 0.93 5.71
N GLY A 86 -15.56 1.29 6.86
CA GLY A 86 -15.90 0.32 7.91
C GLY A 86 -17.00 -0.63 7.50
N GLU A 87 -18.05 -0.11 6.85
CA GLU A 87 -19.09 -0.94 6.25
C GLU A 87 -18.50 -1.82 5.15
N ALA A 88 -17.73 -1.24 4.23
CA ALA A 88 -17.09 -1.97 3.14
C ALA A 88 -16.23 -3.13 3.66
N ALA A 89 -15.36 -2.88 4.65
CA ALA A 89 -14.45 -3.88 5.21
C ALA A 89 -15.16 -5.12 5.78
N SER A 90 -16.46 -5.05 6.08
CA SER A 90 -17.28 -6.18 6.54
C SER A 90 -17.91 -7.01 5.42
N LYS A 91 -17.62 -6.70 4.15
CA LYS A 91 -18.33 -7.24 2.99
C LYS A 91 -17.36 -7.96 2.05
N PRO A 92 -17.75 -9.09 1.43
CA PRO A 92 -16.84 -9.89 0.60
C PRO A 92 -16.16 -9.13 -0.54
N ASP A 93 -16.85 -8.15 -1.13
CA ASP A 93 -16.33 -7.29 -2.21
C ASP A 93 -16.08 -5.85 -1.73
N GLY A 94 -15.82 -5.71 -0.44
CA GLY A 94 -15.65 -4.45 0.26
C GLY A 94 -14.38 -3.71 -0.09
N LEU A 95 -13.28 -4.44 -0.18
CA LEU A 95 -11.95 -3.88 -0.28
C LEU A 95 -11.23 -4.44 -1.51
N ALA A 96 -10.31 -3.63 -2.02
CA ALA A 96 -9.36 -4.06 -3.03
C ALA A 96 -7.97 -3.56 -2.63
N VAL A 97 -6.99 -4.46 -2.56
CA VAL A 97 -5.63 -4.11 -2.16
C VAL A 97 -4.69 -4.39 -3.31
N VAL A 98 -3.97 -3.34 -3.74
CA VAL A 98 -2.88 -3.48 -4.71
C VAL A 98 -1.59 -3.72 -3.94
N GLY A 99 -1.02 -4.91 -4.11
CA GLY A 99 0.25 -5.32 -3.54
C GLY A 99 1.40 -5.08 -4.52
N VAL A 100 2.46 -4.41 -4.08
CA VAL A 100 3.67 -4.18 -4.87
C VAL A 100 4.89 -4.67 -4.09
N PHE A 101 5.61 -5.64 -4.64
CA PHE A 101 6.86 -6.11 -4.05
C PHE A 101 7.97 -5.06 -4.19
N LEU A 102 8.82 -4.96 -3.17
CA LEU A 102 10.06 -4.18 -3.24
C LEU A 102 11.23 -5.15 -3.38
N GLN A 103 12.16 -4.92 -4.29
CA GLN A 103 13.34 -5.76 -4.50
C GLN A 103 14.63 -4.95 -4.32
N ILE A 104 15.66 -5.56 -3.72
CA ILE A 104 16.97 -4.94 -3.62
C ILE A 104 17.54 -4.63 -5.00
N GLY A 105 17.88 -3.35 -5.21
CA GLY A 105 18.45 -2.81 -6.43
C GLY A 105 19.01 -1.40 -6.19
N GLY A 106 18.82 -0.51 -7.15
CA GLY A 106 19.19 0.91 -7.02
C GLY A 106 18.25 1.68 -6.09
N ASP A 107 18.71 2.87 -5.68
CA ASP A 107 17.90 3.84 -4.94
C ASP A 107 16.62 4.18 -5.73
N ASN A 108 15.50 4.17 -5.04
CA ASN A 108 14.22 4.58 -5.60
C ASN A 108 13.85 5.97 -5.08
N ALA A 109 13.95 6.97 -5.95
CA ALA A 109 13.68 8.37 -5.61
C ALA A 109 12.23 8.59 -5.15
N SER A 110 11.27 7.81 -5.63
CA SER A 110 9.85 7.91 -5.23
C SER A 110 9.63 7.61 -3.75
N LEU A 111 10.49 6.78 -3.14
CA LEU A 111 10.43 6.49 -1.70
C LEU A 111 11.01 7.61 -0.83
N GLN A 112 11.80 8.53 -1.41
CA GLN A 112 12.63 9.43 -0.61
C GLN A 112 11.81 10.35 0.31
N LYS A 113 10.65 10.84 -0.17
CA LYS A 113 9.75 11.67 0.65
C LYS A 113 9.18 10.90 1.85
N VAL A 114 8.79 9.64 1.67
CA VAL A 114 8.35 8.76 2.76
C VAL A 114 9.50 8.54 3.75
N LEU A 115 10.68 8.20 3.24
CA LEU A 115 11.87 7.92 4.04
C LEU A 115 12.31 9.09 4.91
N ASP A 116 12.16 10.32 4.42
CA ASP A 116 12.54 11.52 5.16
C ASP A 116 11.53 11.87 6.26
N ALA A 117 10.25 11.50 6.07
CA ALA A 117 9.22 11.67 7.08
C ALA A 117 9.35 10.69 8.26
N LEU A 118 10.00 9.53 8.08
CA LEU A 118 10.13 8.49 9.12
C LEU A 118 10.76 9.00 10.41
N ASN A 119 11.69 9.95 10.33
CA ASN A 119 12.34 10.53 11.51
C ASN A 119 11.34 11.25 12.44
N ALA A 120 10.28 11.84 11.91
CA ALA A 120 9.25 12.52 12.68
C ALA A 120 8.27 11.57 13.37
N ILE A 121 8.23 10.30 12.94
CA ILE A 121 7.26 9.29 13.40
C ILE A 121 7.91 8.03 14.00
N LYS A 122 9.13 8.13 14.53
CA LYS A 122 9.84 6.96 15.09
C LYS A 122 9.06 6.23 16.18
N ALA A 123 8.42 6.97 17.10
CA ALA A 123 7.66 6.34 18.17
C ALA A 123 6.24 5.98 17.72
N LYS A 124 5.73 4.85 18.21
CA LYS A 124 4.31 4.46 18.07
C LYS A 124 3.38 5.62 18.45
N GLY A 125 2.37 5.86 17.63
CA GLY A 125 1.37 6.92 17.79
C GLY A 125 1.81 8.29 17.30
N LYS A 126 3.05 8.44 16.81
CA LYS A 126 3.49 9.71 16.21
C LYS A 126 2.98 9.84 14.78
N GLN A 127 2.47 11.03 14.49
CA GLN A 127 1.89 11.42 13.22
C GLN A 127 2.43 12.77 12.81
N THR A 128 2.62 12.99 11.51
CA THR A 128 2.97 14.29 10.95
C THR A 128 2.24 14.51 9.63
N SER A 129 2.11 15.77 9.22
CA SER A 129 1.55 16.12 7.92
C SER A 129 2.38 15.51 6.78
N PHE A 130 1.69 15.01 5.77
CA PHE A 130 2.27 14.36 4.60
C PHE A 130 1.41 14.64 3.36
N THR A 131 1.49 15.87 2.84
CA THR A 131 0.65 16.36 1.74
C THR A 131 1.38 16.37 0.41
N GLY A 132 0.66 16.33 -0.72
CA GLY A 132 1.25 16.42 -2.06
C GLY A 132 2.11 15.21 -2.43
N PHE A 133 1.69 13.99 -2.06
CA PHE A 133 2.38 12.76 -2.42
C PHE A 133 1.58 11.99 -3.46
N ASP A 134 2.22 11.66 -4.57
CA ASP A 134 1.61 10.87 -5.64
C ASP A 134 1.93 9.37 -5.47
N PRO A 135 0.97 8.53 -5.06
CA PRO A 135 1.22 7.10 -4.91
C PRO A 135 1.40 6.36 -6.23
N THR A 136 1.11 6.96 -7.40
CA THR A 136 1.43 6.32 -8.70
C THR A 136 2.93 6.12 -8.87
N THR A 137 3.75 6.97 -8.22
CA THR A 137 5.21 6.89 -8.24
C THR A 137 5.77 5.63 -7.56
N LEU A 138 4.93 4.91 -6.81
CA LEU A 138 5.25 3.64 -6.16
C LEU A 138 4.71 2.42 -6.91
N LEU A 139 4.16 2.61 -8.10
CA LEU A 139 3.72 1.51 -8.96
C LEU A 139 4.85 1.08 -9.91
N PRO A 140 4.91 -0.20 -10.29
CA PRO A 140 5.81 -0.65 -11.35
C PRO A 140 5.38 -0.12 -12.72
N SER A 141 6.27 -0.24 -13.70
CA SER A 141 6.00 0.21 -15.07
C SER A 141 4.94 -0.65 -15.78
N CYS A 142 4.95 -1.96 -15.52
CA CYS A 142 3.95 -2.91 -15.98
C CYS A 142 2.99 -3.28 -14.84
N LEU A 143 1.70 -3.07 -15.08
CA LEU A 143 0.63 -3.41 -14.15
C LEU A 143 0.06 -4.81 -14.41
N ASP A 144 0.83 -5.74 -14.95
CA ASP A 144 0.43 -7.16 -14.96
C ASP A 144 0.34 -7.66 -13.51
N TYR A 145 -0.69 -8.43 -13.19
CA TYR A 145 -0.97 -8.85 -11.82
C TYR A 145 -1.42 -10.31 -11.72
N TRP A 146 -1.33 -10.86 -10.51
CA TRP A 146 -2.15 -11.97 -10.04
C TRP A 146 -3.31 -11.42 -9.21
N THR A 147 -4.42 -12.15 -9.16
CA THR A 147 -5.57 -11.77 -8.34
C THR A 147 -6.21 -12.99 -7.72
N TYR A 148 -6.73 -12.81 -6.52
CA TYR A 148 -7.47 -13.82 -5.77
C TYR A 148 -8.31 -13.13 -4.69
N ASP A 149 -9.38 -13.78 -4.24
CA ASP A 149 -10.16 -13.32 -3.09
C ASP A 149 -9.48 -13.78 -1.80
N GLY A 150 -9.33 -12.86 -0.85
CA GLY A 150 -8.64 -13.12 0.42
C GLY A 150 -9.11 -12.17 1.52
N SER A 151 -8.22 -11.94 2.49
CA SER A 151 -8.52 -11.18 3.69
C SER A 151 -7.58 -10.00 3.89
N LEU A 152 -7.88 -9.17 4.89
CA LEU A 152 -6.86 -8.35 5.55
C LEU A 152 -5.78 -9.28 6.14
N THR A 153 -4.52 -8.85 6.09
CA THR A 153 -3.39 -9.60 6.66
C THR A 153 -3.10 -9.25 8.12
N THR A 154 -3.82 -8.24 8.65
CA THR A 154 -3.80 -7.85 10.05
C THR A 154 -5.19 -7.99 10.69
N PRO A 155 -5.27 -8.24 12.01
CA PRO A 155 -6.56 -8.28 12.71
C PRO A 155 -7.44 -7.07 12.37
N PRO A 156 -8.74 -7.27 12.05
CA PRO A 156 -9.55 -8.46 12.33
C PRO A 156 -9.53 -9.58 11.26
N LEU A 157 -8.61 -9.56 10.29
CA LEU A 157 -8.46 -10.62 9.26
C LEU A 157 -9.74 -10.86 8.45
N LEU A 158 -10.53 -9.81 8.19
CA LEU A 158 -11.80 -9.92 7.48
C LEU A 158 -11.57 -10.37 6.03
N GLU A 159 -12.31 -11.39 5.61
CA GLU A 159 -12.35 -11.95 4.25
C GLU A 159 -13.17 -11.04 3.31
N SER A 160 -12.66 -9.83 3.09
CA SER A 160 -13.33 -8.75 2.36
C SER A 160 -12.47 -8.14 1.26
N VAL A 161 -11.35 -8.78 0.90
CA VAL A 161 -10.32 -8.20 0.05
C VAL A 161 -10.20 -8.97 -1.27
N THR A 162 -10.44 -8.28 -2.38
CA THR A 162 -9.92 -8.71 -3.68
C THR A 162 -8.46 -8.26 -3.79
N TRP A 163 -7.54 -9.22 -3.78
CA TRP A 163 -6.10 -8.96 -3.91
C TRP A 163 -5.71 -8.75 -5.37
N ILE A 164 -4.84 -7.77 -5.61
CA ILE A 164 -4.26 -7.45 -6.91
C ILE A 164 -2.75 -7.30 -6.71
N VAL A 165 -1.99 -8.37 -6.93
CA VAL A 165 -0.55 -8.39 -6.65
C VAL A 165 0.22 -8.18 -7.95
N CYS A 166 0.91 -7.04 -8.08
CA CYS A 166 1.72 -6.70 -9.24
C CYS A 166 2.85 -7.71 -9.42
N LYS A 167 3.05 -8.19 -10.66
CA LYS A 167 4.11 -9.14 -11.00
C LYS A 167 5.50 -8.51 -10.98
N GLU A 168 5.59 -7.27 -11.42
CA GLU A 168 6.83 -6.50 -11.45
C GLU A 168 7.06 -5.81 -10.09
N PRO A 169 8.20 -6.05 -9.42
CA PRO A 169 8.56 -5.33 -8.20
C PRO A 169 9.10 -3.93 -8.54
N ILE A 170 9.04 -3.01 -7.57
CA ILE A 170 9.82 -1.76 -7.62
C ILE A 170 11.19 -1.96 -6.96
N SER A 171 12.19 -1.21 -7.42
CA SER A 171 13.52 -1.21 -6.80
C SER A 171 13.51 -0.50 -5.44
N VAL A 172 14.38 -0.93 -4.53
CA VAL A 172 14.75 -0.23 -3.29
C VAL A 172 16.19 -0.59 -2.96
N SER A 173 17.00 0.34 -2.44
CA SER A 173 18.35 -0.02 -2.00
C SER A 173 18.38 -0.55 -0.57
N SER A 174 19.41 -1.31 -0.21
CA SER A 174 19.62 -1.76 1.18
C SER A 174 19.74 -0.58 2.16
N LYS A 175 20.26 0.57 1.71
CA LYS A 175 20.31 1.82 2.52
C LYS A 175 18.91 2.37 2.79
N GLN A 176 18.03 2.36 1.80
CA GLN A 176 16.63 2.76 1.98
C GLN A 176 15.90 1.76 2.90
N MET A 177 16.10 0.45 2.72
CA MET A 177 15.54 -0.57 3.62
C MET A 177 16.01 -0.41 5.07
N ALA A 178 17.27 -0.01 5.29
CA ALA A 178 17.77 0.28 6.64
C ALA A 178 17.00 1.43 7.32
N LYS A 179 16.47 2.40 6.56
CA LYS A 179 15.60 3.46 7.11
C LYS A 179 14.23 2.90 7.55
N PHE A 180 13.61 1.99 6.78
CA PHE A 180 12.38 1.31 7.20
C PHE A 180 12.58 0.57 8.52
N ARG A 181 13.70 -0.15 8.65
CA ARG A 181 14.10 -0.91 9.84
C ARG A 181 14.53 -0.04 11.04
N SER A 182 14.54 1.29 10.89
CA SER A 182 14.87 2.23 11.97
C SER A 182 13.64 2.82 12.69
N LEU A 183 12.45 2.39 12.26
CA LEU A 183 11.18 2.60 12.96
C LEU A 183 10.95 1.56 14.05
#